data_AF-A0A0E2AV35-F1
#
_entry.id   AF-A0A0E2AV35-F1
#
_cell.length_a   1.000
_cell.length_b   1.000
_cell.length_c   1.000
_cell.angle_alpha   90.00
_cell.angle_beta   90.00
_cell.angle_gamma   90.00
#
_symmetry.space_group_name_H-M   'P 1'
#
loop_
_entity.id
_entity.type
_entity.pdbx_description
1 polymer ?
#
loop_
_entity_poly.entity_id
_entity_poly.type
_entity_poly.pdbx_seq_one_letter_code
_entity_poly.pdbx_strand_id
1 'polypeptide(L)' 'ANIYGQWSFGDPSFSTIYFGGEHYWDIDELTKNKFSFYDRSGKFGDPFMNREYIELTPYQENNTTN' A
#
# COMPACT_ATOMS: atom_id res chain seq x y z
N ALA A 1 -6.13 -20.50 1.44
CA ALA A 1 -6.14 -19.06 1.77
C ALA A 1 -6.86 -18.34 0.65
N ASN A 2 -7.93 -17.58 0.95
CA ASN A 2 -8.54 -16.73 -0.06
C ASN A 2 -7.55 -15.61 -0.38
N ILE A 3 -7.04 -15.59 -1.61
CA ILE A 3 -6.18 -14.51 -2.10
C ILE A 3 -7.11 -13.37 -2.51
N TYR A 4 -7.22 -12.32 -1.69
CA TYR A 4 -8.08 -11.16 -1.94
C TYR A 4 -7.48 -10.16 -2.96
N GLY A 5 -6.98 -10.67 -4.08
CA GLY A 5 -6.36 -9.87 -5.14
C GLY A 5 -4.86 -10.12 -5.30
N GLN A 6 -4.36 -9.95 -6.52
CA GLN A 6 -2.92 -9.99 -6.84
C GLN A 6 -2.37 -8.57 -6.74
N TRP A 7 -1.20 -8.43 -6.12
CA TRP A 7 -0.48 -7.16 -6.10
C TRP A 7 0.97 -7.37 -6.49
N SER A 8 1.60 -6.33 -7.02
CA SER A 8 3.02 -6.33 -7.36
C SER A 8 3.64 -4.97 -7.05
N PHE A 9 4.89 -4.99 -6.60
CA PHE A 9 5.74 -3.80 -6.76
C PHE A 9 5.92 -3.54 -8.26
N GLY A 10 5.95 -2.27 -8.66
CA GLY A 10 6.40 -1.88 -9.99
C GLY A 10 7.88 -2.21 -10.22
N ASP A 11 8.46 -1.65 -11.29
CA ASP A 11 9.91 -1.58 -11.48
C ASP A 11 10.58 -1.04 -10.20
N PRO A 12 11.77 -1.54 -9.79
CA PRO A 12 12.51 -1.08 -8.61
C PRO A 12 12.70 0.44 -8.46
N SER A 13 12.47 1.25 -9.50
CA SER A 13 12.44 2.71 -9.39
C SER A 13 11.15 3.28 -8.78
N PHE A 14 10.08 2.50 -8.63
CA PHE A 14 8.77 2.99 -8.20
C PHE A 14 8.48 2.67 -6.74
N SER A 15 8.24 3.74 -5.97
CA SER A 15 7.58 3.72 -4.67
C SER A 15 6.07 3.44 -4.80
N THR A 16 5.65 2.48 -5.63
CA THR A 16 4.21 2.20 -5.86
C THR A 16 3.93 0.70 -5.88
N ILE A 17 2.88 0.28 -5.16
CA ILE A 17 2.30 -1.06 -5.21
C ILE A 17 1.04 -1.00 -6.07
N TYR A 18 0.90 -1.93 -7.02
CA TYR A 18 -0.24 -2.02 -7.92
C TYR A 18 -1.13 -3.21 -7.56
N PHE A 19 -2.44 -2.98 -7.48
CA PHE A 19 -3.44 -4.00 -7.11
C PHE A 19 -4.35 -4.41 -8.29
N GLY A 20 -4.15 -3.82 -9.47
CA GLY A 20 -5.03 -4.02 -10.62
C GLY A 20 -5.92 -2.81 -10.94
N GLY A 21 -6.29 -2.66 -12.21
CA GLY A 21 -7.15 -1.58 -12.68
C GLY A 21 -6.51 -0.21 -12.51
N GLU A 22 -7.17 0.67 -11.76
CA GLU A 22 -6.65 2.00 -11.42
C GLU A 22 -6.40 2.16 -9.92
N HIS A 23 -6.10 1.07 -9.21
CA HIS A 23 -5.84 1.07 -7.76
C HIS A 23 -4.36 0.86 -7.46
N TYR A 24 -3.80 1.78 -6.67
CA TYR A 24 -2.38 1.87 -6.36
C TYR A 24 -2.17 2.28 -4.90
N TRP A 25 -1.10 1.80 -4.28
CA TRP A 25 -0.56 2.43 -3.07
C TRP A 25 0.76 3.12 -3.41
N ASP A 26 0.79 4.45 -3.37
CA ASP A 26 2.01 5.21 -3.55
C ASP A 26 2.72 5.35 -2.19
N ILE A 27 3.81 4.62 -2.01
CA ILE A 27 4.63 4.55 -0.79
C ILE A 27 5.24 5.93 -0.51
N ASP A 28 4.95 6.44 0.68
CA ASP A 28 5.51 7.67 1.22
C ASP A 28 6.71 7.36 2.12
N GLU A 29 6.55 6.40 3.05
CA GLU A 29 7.63 5.95 3.92
C GLU A 29 7.55 4.43 4.17
N LEU A 30 8.68 3.73 4.04
CA LEU A 30 8.79 2.31 4.39
C LEU A 30 10.03 2.11 5.27
N THR A 31 9.81 1.96 6.57
CA THR A 31 10.84 1.68 7.57
C THR A 31 10.50 0.42 8.37
N LYS A 32 11.40 0.01 9.26
CA LYS A 32 11.15 -1.10 10.19
C LYS A 32 9.94 -0.86 11.11
N ASN A 33 9.64 0.40 11.42
CA ASN A 33 8.65 0.77 12.44
C ASN A 33 7.36 1.36 11.86
N LYS A 34 7.38 1.76 10.58
CA LYS A 34 6.27 2.45 9.94
C LYS A 34 6.21 2.12 8.46
N PHE A 35 4.99 1.92 7.96
CA PHE A 35 4.68 1.87 6.54
C PHE A 35 3.55 2.88 6.26
N SER A 36 3.86 3.97 5.55
CA SER A 36 2.88 4.96 5.10
C SER A 36 2.81 5.02 3.59
N PHE A 37 1.60 5.23 3.07
CA PHE A 37 1.33 5.30 1.65
C PHE A 37 0.06 6.10 1.38
N TYR A 38 -0.09 6.55 0.14
CA TYR A 38 -1.34 7.07 -0.37
C TYR A 38 -2.10 5.96 -1.08
N ASP A 39 -3.27 5.60 -0.57
CA ASP A 39 -4.22 4.74 -1.29
C ASP A 39 -4.88 5.57 -2.40
N ARG A 40 -4.49 5.30 -3.64
CA ARG A 40 -4.88 6.03 -4.84
C ARG A 40 -5.80 5.19 -5.72
N SER A 41 -6.94 5.77 -6.08
CA SER A 41 -7.73 5.31 -7.21
C SER A 41 -7.68 6.36 -8.34
N GLY A 42 -7.50 5.88 -9.57
CA GLY A 42 -7.30 6.71 -10.75
C GLY A 42 -5.83 6.89 -11.13
N LYS A 43 -5.61 7.30 -12.37
CA LYS A 43 -4.26 7.57 -12.91
C LYS A 43 -3.69 8.88 -12.37
N PHE A 44 -2.37 8.94 -12.21
CA PHE A 44 -1.69 10.16 -11.81
C PHE A 44 -1.95 11.28 -12.83
N GLY A 45 -2.41 12.44 -12.34
CA GLY A 45 -2.80 13.58 -13.19
C GLY A 45 -4.24 13.55 -13.73
N ASP A 46 -5.03 12.51 -13.42
CA ASP A 46 -6.45 12.48 -13.74
C ASP A 46 -7.24 13.45 -12.81
N PRO A 47 -8.17 14.27 -13.33
CA PRO A 47 -9.00 15.16 -12.50
C PRO A 47 -9.85 14.46 -11.44
N PHE A 48 -10.19 13.18 -11.68
CA PHE A 48 -10.99 12.35 -10.78
C PHE A 48 -10.14 11.41 -9.93
N MET A 49 -8.81 11.57 -9.97
CA MET A 49 -7.90 10.83 -9.09
C MET A 49 -8.19 11.18 -7.63
N ASN A 50 -8.48 10.17 -6.81
CA ASN A 50 -8.53 10.30 -5.37
C ASN A 50 -7.29 9.69 -4.73
N ARG A 51 -6.85 10.26 -3.62
CA ARG A 51 -5.83 9.67 -2.77
C ARG A 51 -6.14 9.89 -1.29
N GLU A 52 -5.91 8.87 -0.49
CA GLU A 52 -6.06 8.92 0.97
C GLU A 52 -4.75 8.50 1.63
N TYR A 53 -4.30 9.24 2.63
CA TYR A 53 -3.09 8.89 3.37
C TYR A 53 -3.41 7.80 4.41
N ILE A 54 -2.65 6.70 4.37
CA ILE A 54 -2.76 5.60 5.32
C ILE A 54 -1.39 5.37 5.97
N GLU A 55 -1.41 5.13 7.27
CA GLU A 55 -0.23 4.78 8.05
C GLU A 55 -0.48 3.47 8.80
N LEU A 56 0.46 2.55 8.68
CA LEU A 56 0.46 1.26 9.33
C LEU A 56 1.72 1.10 10.19
N THR A 57 1.55 0.52 11.36
CA THR A 57 2.67 0.04 12.19
C THR A 57 2.77 -1.48 12.06
N PRO A 58 3.97 -2.07 12.20
CA PRO A 58 4.14 -3.51 12.21
C PRO A 58 3.19 -4.18 13.21
N TYR A 59 2.56 -5.26 12.77
CA TYR A 59 1.74 -6.08 13.66
C TYR A 59 2.62 -6.65 14.78
N GLN A 60 2.18 -6.46 16.03
CA GLN A 60 2.78 -7.11 17.18
C GLN A 60 1.95 -8.35 17.51
N GLU A 61 2.52 -9.53 17.26
CA GLU A 61 1.90 -10.78 17.68
C GLU A 61 1.96 -10.86 19.21
N ASN A 62 0.80 -10.76 19.86
CA ASN A 62 0.71 -10.99 21.29
C ASN A 62 0.95 -12.47 21.55
N ASN A 63 2.19 -12.84 21.87
CA ASN A 63 2.53 -14.17 22.39
C ASN A 63 1.79 -14.38 23.71
N THR A 64 0.55 -14.86 23.61
CA THR A 64 -0.22 -15.34 24.75
C THR A 64 0.25 -16.77 24.98
N THR A 65 1.42 -16.91 25.60
CA THR A 65 1.83 -18.19 26.21
C THR A 65 0.89 -18.46 27.39
N ASN A 66 -0.07 -19.37 27.18
CA ASN A 66 -0.73 -20.10 28.25
C ASN A 66 0.09 -21.36 28.57
#